data_AF-A0A397FJ45-F1
#
_entry.id   AF-A0A397FJ45-F1
#
_cell.length_a   1.000
_cell.length_b   1.000
_cell.length_c   1.000
_cell.angle_alpha   90.00
_cell.angle_beta   90.00
_cell.angle_gamma   90.00
#
_symmetry.space_group_name_H-M   'P 1'
#
loop_
_entity.id
_entity.type
_entity.pdbx_description
1 polymer ?
#
loop_
_entity_poly.entity_id
_entity_poly.type
_entity_poly.pdbx_seq_one_letter_code
_entity_poly.pdbx_strand_id
1 'polypeptide(L)'
;VSAVSAKYNTTRDRVLGVLTQGDAQIAFYDTPGLVNLKDSHTYVRSLAITASETMPSVDMSLLVVDAVKRLDEQALEALKNIAISSAKEAAPIMLVMNKDKDVAKLRKELLALAVDRPWMFHSRMKSDRSDLDLVTEIIREKLYRRFNQELPYQAPSDRHVKTLLGTKGDTLREIGTAARKDIEKLLGRKIHLYLNIRSRDPR
;
A
#
# COMPACT_ATOMS: atom_id res chain seq x y z
N VAL A 1 -3.54 -5.83 5.74
CA VAL A 1 -2.16 -6.35 5.77
C VAL A 1 -1.41 -5.68 4.64
N SER A 2 -0.68 -4.60 4.91
CA SER A 2 0.12 -3.89 3.91
C SER A 2 1.42 -3.43 4.58
N ALA A 3 2.53 -3.49 3.87
CA ALA A 3 3.82 -3.03 4.37
C ALA A 3 3.87 -1.50 4.25
N VAL A 4 3.92 -0.80 5.39
CA VAL A 4 3.95 0.66 5.42
C VAL A 4 5.39 1.16 5.25
N SER A 5 5.72 1.59 4.04
CA SER A 5 6.93 2.33 3.71
C SER A 5 6.61 3.83 3.66
N ALA A 6 7.56 4.68 4.09
CA ALA A 6 7.43 6.14 3.96
C ALA A 6 7.50 6.64 2.49
N LYS A 7 7.68 5.72 1.54
CA LYS A 7 7.70 5.97 0.10
C LYS A 7 6.69 5.10 -0.63
N TYR A 8 5.96 5.77 -1.52
CA TYR A 8 4.95 5.34 -2.49
C TYR A 8 4.68 3.83 -2.52
N ASN A 9 3.43 3.45 -2.18
CA ASN A 9 2.95 2.09 -2.34
C ASN A 9 3.14 1.68 -3.80
N THR A 10 3.95 0.65 -3.96
CA THR A 10 4.44 0.10 -5.22
C THR A 10 3.61 -1.11 -5.63
N THR A 11 2.42 -1.30 -5.06
CA THR A 11 1.51 -2.38 -5.40
C THR A 11 1.06 -2.23 -6.85
N ARG A 12 1.70 -2.94 -7.79
CA ARG A 12 1.22 -3.02 -9.19
C ARG A 12 0.00 -3.94 -9.33
N ASP A 13 -0.12 -4.89 -8.40
CA ASP A 13 -1.27 -5.78 -8.27
C ASP A 13 -2.19 -5.29 -7.14
N ARG A 14 -3.50 -5.29 -7.39
CA ARG A 14 -4.54 -4.92 -6.41
C ARG A 14 -4.41 -5.82 -5.17
N VAL A 15 -4.21 -5.25 -3.99
CA VAL A 15 -4.12 -6.02 -2.74
C VAL A 15 -5.42 -5.94 -1.98
N LEU A 16 -6.02 -7.09 -1.64
CA LEU A 16 -7.18 -7.15 -0.77
C LEU A 16 -6.75 -7.21 0.70
N GLY A 17 -7.36 -6.36 1.53
CA GLY A 17 -7.36 -6.43 2.98
C GLY A 17 -8.77 -6.60 3.50
N VAL A 18 -9.02 -7.57 4.37
CA VAL A 18 -10.36 -7.82 4.95
C VAL A 18 -10.34 -7.52 6.44
N LEU A 19 -11.29 -6.71 6.89
CA LEU A 19 -11.58 -6.44 8.30
C LEU A 19 -12.98 -6.98 8.61
N THR A 20 -13.06 -7.97 9.51
CA THR A 20 -14.34 -8.46 10.04
C THR A 20 -14.46 -8.04 11.50
N GLN A 21 -15.57 -7.40 11.87
CA GLN A 21 -15.86 -6.98 13.25
C GLN A 21 -17.36 -7.12 13.53
N GLY A 22 -17.71 -8.03 14.44
CA GLY A 22 -19.11 -8.35 14.73
C GLY A 22 -19.79 -8.97 13.51
N ASP A 23 -20.92 -8.38 13.10
CA ASP A 23 -21.71 -8.71 11.92
C ASP A 23 -21.25 -8.00 10.64
N ALA A 24 -20.34 -7.01 10.75
CA ALA A 24 -19.85 -6.23 9.61
C ALA A 24 -18.51 -6.75 9.06
N GLN A 25 -18.36 -6.67 7.73
CA GLN A 25 -17.12 -6.97 7.01
C GLN A 25 -16.78 -5.84 6.02
N ILE A 26 -15.55 -5.34 6.07
CA ILE A 26 -15.01 -4.33 5.14
C ILE A 26 -13.88 -4.96 4.32
N ALA A 27 -13.97 -4.84 3.00
CA ALA A 27 -12.94 -5.24 2.05
C ALA A 27 -12.25 -4.00 1.48
N PHE A 28 -10.97 -3.84 1.81
CA PHE A 28 -10.10 -2.79 1.29
C PHE A 28 -9.37 -3.32 0.05
N TYR A 29 -9.52 -2.63 -1.08
CA TYR A 29 -8.73 -2.89 -2.28
C TYR A 29 -7.69 -1.77 -2.41
N ASP A 30 -6.43 -2.10 -2.13
CA ASP A 30 -5.31 -1.16 -2.32
C ASP A 30 -5.07 -1.00 -3.83
N THR A 31 -5.13 0.24 -4.30
CA THR A 31 -4.79 0.58 -5.68
C THR A 31 -3.32 0.98 -5.76
N PRO A 32 -2.65 0.71 -6.89
CA PRO A 32 -1.29 1.20 -7.12
C PRO A 32 -1.18 2.69 -6.82
N GLY A 33 -0.17 3.08 -6.05
CA GLY A 33 0.06 4.48 -5.72
C GLY A 33 0.24 5.33 -6.98
N LEU A 34 -0.27 6.56 -6.93
CA LEU A 34 -0.15 7.54 -8.00
C LEU A 34 1.32 7.79 -8.28
N VAL A 35 1.76 7.45 -9.49
CA VAL A 35 3.15 7.57 -9.92
C VAL A 35 3.57 9.05 -9.84
N ASN A 36 4.82 9.26 -9.45
CA ASN A 36 5.46 10.55 -9.25
C ASN A 36 5.24 11.49 -10.44
N LEU A 37 4.35 12.47 -10.28
CA LEU A 37 4.03 13.44 -11.31
C LEU A 37 4.37 14.81 -10.73
N LYS A 38 5.41 15.42 -11.30
CA LYS A 38 5.81 16.80 -10.99
C LYS A 38 4.72 17.82 -11.36
N ASP A 39 3.64 17.37 -12.00
CA ASP A 39 2.48 18.13 -12.44
C ASP A 39 1.20 17.74 -11.67
N SER A 40 0.57 18.73 -11.06
CA SER A 40 -0.73 18.62 -10.38
C SER A 40 -1.83 18.10 -11.33
N HIS A 41 -1.78 18.48 -12.61
CA HIS A 41 -2.73 18.04 -13.64
C HIS A 41 -2.70 16.54 -13.90
N THR A 42 -1.50 15.95 -13.93
CA THR A 42 -1.35 14.52 -14.20
C THR A 42 -1.67 13.69 -12.94
N TYR A 43 -1.44 14.23 -11.73
CA TYR A 43 -1.87 13.63 -10.47
C TYR A 43 -3.40 13.48 -10.42
N VAL A 44 -4.12 14.54 -10.79
CA VAL A 44 -5.59 14.54 -10.88
C VAL A 44 -6.09 13.57 -11.93
N ARG A 45 -5.44 13.53 -13.10
CA ARG A 45 -5.80 12.60 -14.18
C ARG A 45 -5.54 11.14 -13.80
N SER A 46 -4.44 10.84 -13.13
CA SER A 46 -4.14 9.49 -12.64
C SER A 46 -5.10 9.06 -11.54
N LEU A 47 -5.50 9.96 -10.63
CA LEU A 47 -6.58 9.70 -9.66
C LEU A 47 -7.87 9.29 -10.36
N ALA A 48 -8.29 10.04 -11.38
CA ALA A 48 -9.50 9.76 -12.14
C ALA A 48 -9.42 8.42 -12.90
N ILE A 49 -8.28 8.11 -13.54
CA ILE A 49 -8.07 6.84 -14.26
C ILE A 49 -8.09 5.65 -13.28
N THR A 50 -7.33 5.74 -12.19
CA THR A 50 -7.28 4.66 -11.19
C THR A 50 -8.63 4.41 -10.54
N ALA A 51 -9.40 5.48 -10.26
CA ALA A 51 -10.78 5.36 -9.80
C ALA A 51 -11.63 4.61 -10.85
N SER A 52 -11.67 5.09 -12.10
CA SER A 52 -12.49 4.46 -13.16
C SER A 52 -12.12 3.01 -13.47
N GLU A 53 -10.84 2.62 -13.37
CA GLU A 53 -10.37 1.25 -13.59
C GLU A 53 -10.73 0.28 -12.44
N THR A 54 -10.86 0.78 -11.21
CA THR A 54 -11.26 -0.03 -10.04
C THR A 54 -12.77 -0.06 -9.78
N MET A 55 -13.52 0.77 -10.49
CA MET A 55 -14.88 1.18 -10.13
C MET A 55 -16.05 0.19 -10.30
N PRO A 56 -15.99 -0.95 -11.02
CA PRO A 56 -17.17 -1.81 -11.09
C PRO A 56 -17.51 -2.60 -9.81
N SER A 57 -16.78 -2.46 -8.69
CA SER A 57 -16.89 -3.42 -7.56
C SER A 57 -16.70 -2.87 -6.14
N VAL A 58 -16.72 -1.54 -5.93
CA VAL A 58 -16.51 -0.94 -4.60
C VAL A 58 -17.72 -0.11 -4.16
N ASP A 59 -18.07 -0.19 -2.87
CA ASP A 59 -19.17 0.59 -2.28
C ASP A 59 -18.77 2.05 -1.98
N MET A 60 -17.46 2.31 -1.84
CA MET A 60 -16.90 3.62 -1.51
C MET A 60 -15.42 3.69 -1.91
N SER A 61 -14.99 4.86 -2.37
CA SER A 61 -13.59 5.19 -2.66
C SER A 61 -12.99 6.07 -1.56
N LEU A 62 -11.79 5.73 -1.08
CA LEU A 62 -11.07 6.52 -0.08
C LEU A 62 -9.99 7.36 -0.74
N LEU A 63 -10.15 8.67 -0.70
CA LEU A 63 -9.13 9.61 -1.19
C LEU A 63 -8.27 10.07 -0.02
N VAL A 64 -7.04 9.57 0.06
CA VAL A 64 -6.12 9.87 1.15
C VAL A 64 -5.23 11.08 0.78
N VAL A 65 -5.31 12.17 1.55
CA VAL A 65 -4.52 13.40 1.33
C VAL A 65 -3.66 13.72 2.56
N ASP A 66 -2.46 14.28 2.38
CA ASP A 66 -1.59 14.64 3.51
C ASP A 66 -2.11 15.91 4.20
N ALA A 67 -2.51 15.80 5.47
CA ALA A 67 -3.10 16.91 6.23
C ALA A 67 -2.16 18.11 6.43
N VAL A 68 -0.85 17.88 6.32
CA VAL A 68 0.18 18.90 6.57
C VAL A 68 0.50 19.71 5.30
N LYS A 69 0.14 19.20 4.12
CA LYS A 69 0.34 19.93 2.86
C LYS A 69 -0.86 20.83 2.60
N ARG A 70 -0.60 22.13 2.42
CA ARG A 70 -1.61 23.04 1.89
C ARG A 70 -1.90 22.64 0.44
N LEU A 71 -3.15 22.32 0.16
CA LEU A 71 -3.66 22.21 -1.21
C LEU A 71 -3.78 23.62 -1.77
N ASP A 72 -3.28 23.84 -2.98
CA ASP A 72 -3.56 25.08 -3.71
C ASP A 72 -4.99 25.07 -4.27
N GLU A 73 -5.43 26.23 -4.76
CA GLU A 73 -6.79 26.42 -5.28
C GLU A 73 -7.05 25.52 -6.50
N GLN A 74 -6.03 25.28 -7.34
CA GLN A 74 -6.12 24.38 -8.49
C GLN A 74 -6.33 22.91 -8.07
N ALA A 75 -5.59 22.43 -7.07
CA ALA A 75 -5.78 21.09 -6.52
C ALA A 75 -7.16 20.94 -5.89
N LEU A 76 -7.66 21.97 -5.19
CA LEU A 76 -8.99 21.94 -4.60
C LEU A 76 -10.09 21.85 -5.67
N GLU A 77 -10.01 22.64 -6.74
CA GLU A 77 -10.95 22.56 -7.87
C GLU A 77 -10.88 21.20 -8.58
N ALA A 78 -9.68 20.65 -8.75
CA ALA A 78 -9.52 19.34 -9.33
C ALA A 78 -10.15 18.23 -8.47
N LEU A 79 -10.00 18.29 -7.15
CA LEU A 79 -10.65 17.37 -6.22
C LEU A 79 -12.17 17.50 -6.24
N LYS A 80 -12.70 18.72 -6.31
CA LYS A 80 -14.15 18.96 -6.48
C LYS A 80 -14.67 18.33 -7.77
N ASN A 81 -13.96 18.52 -8.88
CA ASN A 81 -14.34 17.94 -10.17
C ASN A 81 -14.33 16.40 -10.13
N ILE A 82 -13.31 15.79 -9.52
CA ILE A 82 -13.28 14.32 -9.31
C ILE A 82 -14.47 13.87 -8.45
N ALA A 83 -14.74 14.56 -7.33
CA ALA A 83 -15.84 14.23 -6.44
C ALA A 83 -17.21 14.32 -7.13
N ILE A 84 -17.45 15.37 -7.91
CA ILE A 84 -18.70 15.59 -8.65
C ILE A 84 -18.89 14.55 -9.76
N SER A 85 -17.85 14.28 -10.55
CA SER A 85 -17.92 13.27 -11.63
C SER A 85 -18.10 11.87 -11.06
N SER A 86 -17.39 11.54 -9.97
CA SER A 86 -17.53 10.25 -9.28
C SER A 86 -18.92 10.10 -8.65
N ALA A 87 -19.50 11.16 -8.07
CA ALA A 87 -20.86 11.09 -7.52
C ALA A 87 -21.95 10.82 -8.59
N LYS A 88 -21.65 11.07 -9.87
CA LYS A 88 -22.60 10.85 -10.98
C LYS A 88 -22.45 9.49 -11.66
N GLU A 89 -21.27 8.90 -11.65
CA GLU A 89 -20.94 7.68 -12.42
C GLU A 89 -20.27 6.57 -11.59
N ALA A 90 -20.03 6.78 -10.29
CA ALA A 90 -19.19 5.94 -9.43
C ALA A 90 -19.73 5.76 -7.99
N ALA A 91 -18.95 5.02 -7.20
CA ALA A 91 -19.09 4.95 -5.74
C ALA A 91 -18.78 6.30 -5.06
N PRO A 92 -19.44 6.62 -3.93
CA PRO A 92 -19.15 7.82 -3.15
C PRO A 92 -17.67 7.91 -2.76
N ILE A 93 -17.12 9.13 -2.74
CA ILE A 93 -15.75 9.40 -2.32
C ILE A 93 -15.75 9.93 -0.88
N MET A 94 -14.95 9.32 -0.01
CA MET A 94 -14.62 9.87 1.30
C MET A 94 -13.19 10.41 1.31
N LEU A 95 -13.05 11.68 1.67
CA LEU A 95 -11.76 12.32 1.85
C LEU A 95 -11.18 11.93 3.21
N VAL A 96 -9.98 11.36 3.21
CA VAL A 96 -9.27 10.91 4.40
C VAL A 96 -7.99 11.72 4.56
N MET A 97 -7.91 12.46 5.66
CA MET A 97 -6.74 13.27 6.01
C MET A 97 -5.67 12.41 6.68
N ASN A 98 -4.60 12.08 5.96
CA ASN A 98 -3.46 11.33 6.46
C ASN A 98 -2.66 12.16 7.49
N LYS A 99 -2.10 11.48 8.51
CA LYS A 99 -1.48 12.05 9.73
C LYS A 99 -2.46 12.66 10.74
N ASP A 100 -3.76 12.57 10.50
CA ASP A 100 -4.72 12.65 11.60
C ASP A 100 -4.55 11.41 12.48
N LYS A 101 -4.48 11.59 13.80
CA LYS A 101 -4.01 10.53 14.73
C LYS A 101 -5.06 9.45 14.99
N ASP A 102 -6.26 9.57 14.43
CA ASP A 102 -7.41 8.76 14.82
C ASP A 102 -7.94 7.80 13.73
N VAL A 103 -7.12 6.80 13.42
CA VAL A 103 -7.54 5.67 12.55
C VAL A 103 -8.68 4.86 13.17
N ALA A 104 -8.84 4.90 14.50
CA ALA A 104 -9.91 4.18 15.20
C ALA A 104 -11.28 4.81 14.91
N LYS A 105 -11.36 6.14 14.91
CA LYS A 105 -12.55 6.88 14.48
C LYS A 105 -12.92 6.57 13.04
N LEU A 106 -11.95 6.67 12.11
CA LEU A 106 -12.19 6.32 10.69
C LEU A 106 -12.73 4.91 10.53
N ARG A 107 -12.19 3.94 11.26
CA ARG A 107 -12.69 2.55 11.25
C ARG A 107 -14.14 2.48 11.70
N LYS A 108 -14.50 3.17 12.77
CA LYS A 108 -15.88 3.19 13.29
C LYS A 108 -16.85 3.82 12.28
N GLU A 109 -16.45 4.91 11.63
CA GLU A 109 -17.23 5.56 10.58
C GLU A 109 -17.44 4.64 9.37
N LEU A 110 -16.38 3.97 8.90
CA LEU A 110 -16.48 2.99 7.82
C LEU A 110 -17.39 1.82 8.16
N LEU A 111 -17.32 1.30 9.38
CA LEU A 111 -18.20 0.20 9.83
C LEU A 111 -19.67 0.65 9.90
N ALA A 112 -19.94 1.91 10.27
CA ALA A 112 -21.29 2.47 10.31
C ALA A 112 -21.91 2.67 8.91
N LEU A 113 -21.07 2.72 7.86
CA LEU A 113 -21.50 2.80 6.46
C LEU A 113 -21.65 1.43 5.79
N ALA A 114 -21.42 0.33 6.53
CA ALA A 114 -21.60 -1.01 6.00
C ALA A 114 -23.06 -1.22 5.58
N VAL A 115 -23.25 -1.83 4.41
CA VAL A 115 -24.57 -2.12 3.86
C VAL A 115 -24.90 -3.59 4.12
N ASP A 116 -26.15 -3.87 4.51
CA ASP A 116 -26.62 -5.23 4.73
C ASP A 116 -26.52 -6.08 3.45
N ARG A 117 -25.69 -7.13 3.50
CA ARG A 117 -25.48 -8.12 2.43
C ARG A 117 -24.74 -9.34 2.98
N PRO A 118 -24.81 -10.51 2.31
CA PRO A 118 -24.01 -11.67 2.67
C PRO A 118 -22.52 -11.35 2.66
N TRP A 119 -21.77 -11.96 3.58
CA TRP A 119 -20.31 -11.83 3.60
C TRP A 119 -19.70 -12.36 2.31
N MET A 120 -18.79 -11.57 1.73
CA MET A 120 -18.05 -11.97 0.52
C MET A 120 -16.87 -12.88 0.85
N PHE A 121 -16.30 -12.75 2.05
CA PHE A 121 -15.13 -13.49 2.50
C PHE A 121 -15.37 -14.21 3.82
N HIS A 122 -14.68 -15.32 4.04
CA HIS A 122 -14.69 -16.03 5.31
C HIS A 122 -14.21 -15.12 6.45
N SER A 123 -14.84 -15.14 7.63
CA SER A 123 -14.54 -14.25 8.78
C SER A 123 -13.06 -14.17 9.20
N ARG A 124 -12.35 -15.29 9.05
CA ARG A 124 -10.91 -15.41 9.33
C ARG A 124 -9.97 -14.85 8.25
N MET A 125 -10.46 -14.59 7.04
CA MET A 125 -9.66 -14.04 5.95
C MET A 125 -9.26 -12.60 6.30
N LYS A 126 -7.97 -12.28 6.15
CA LYS A 126 -7.42 -10.92 6.38
C LYS A 126 -6.85 -10.30 5.11
N SER A 127 -6.50 -11.13 4.14
CA SER A 127 -5.95 -10.77 2.83
C SER A 127 -6.04 -12.00 1.93
N ASP A 128 -6.05 -11.78 0.61
CA ASP A 128 -5.90 -12.81 -0.42
C ASP A 128 -4.43 -13.18 -0.69
N ARG A 129 -3.49 -12.43 -0.09
CA ARG A 129 -2.05 -12.65 -0.24
C ARG A 129 -1.58 -13.92 0.44
N SER A 130 -0.67 -14.63 -0.21
CA SER A 130 -0.01 -15.79 0.38
C SER A 130 0.99 -15.37 1.48
N ASP A 131 1.33 -16.30 2.38
CA ASP A 131 2.41 -16.10 3.36
C ASP A 131 3.71 -15.63 2.67
N LEU A 132 4.00 -16.15 1.48
CA LEU A 132 5.18 -15.79 0.70
C LEU A 132 5.14 -14.33 0.23
N ASP A 133 3.99 -13.84 -0.22
CA ASP A 133 3.82 -12.45 -0.64
C ASP A 133 4.01 -11.50 0.55
N LEU A 134 3.43 -11.86 1.70
CA LEU A 134 3.57 -11.07 2.93
C LEU A 134 5.03 -11.02 3.42
N VAL A 135 5.73 -12.16 3.38
CA VAL A 135 7.17 -12.24 3.67
C VAL A 135 7.97 -11.38 2.70
N THR A 136 7.66 -11.46 1.41
CA THR A 136 8.32 -10.68 0.36
C THR A 136 8.18 -9.19 0.63
N GLU A 137 6.98 -8.72 0.96
CA GLU A 137 6.74 -7.31 1.29
C GLU A 137 7.48 -6.84 2.55
N ILE A 138 7.58 -7.67 3.58
CA ILE A 138 8.37 -7.34 4.78
C ILE A 138 9.84 -7.12 4.39
N ILE A 139 10.42 -8.03 3.62
CA ILE A 139 11.82 -7.92 3.15
C ILE A 139 11.98 -6.65 2.31
N ARG A 140 11.02 -6.41 1.41
CA ARG A 140 10.99 -5.24 0.53
C ARG A 140 10.94 -3.92 1.31
N GLU A 141 10.11 -3.84 2.35
CA GLU A 141 10.00 -2.67 3.24
C GLU A 141 11.31 -2.39 3.97
N LYS A 142 12.00 -3.41 4.49
CA LYS A 142 13.32 -3.23 5.13
C LYS A 142 14.36 -2.66 4.16
N LEU A 143 14.36 -3.16 2.93
CA LEU A 143 15.23 -2.65 1.88
C LEU A 143 14.91 -1.18 1.56
N TYR A 144 13.64 -0.84 1.33
CA TYR A 144 13.24 0.54 1.02
C TYR A 144 13.58 1.53 2.12
N ARG A 145 13.31 1.18 3.39
CA ARG A 145 13.62 2.07 4.52
C ARG A 145 15.12 2.35 4.64
N ARG A 146 15.97 1.36 4.37
CA ARG A 146 17.42 1.51 4.48
C ARG A 146 17.99 2.35 3.33
N PHE A 147 17.54 2.14 2.10
CA PHE A 147 18.17 2.75 0.93
C PHE A 147 17.46 4.00 0.44
N ASN A 148 16.25 4.30 0.94
CA ASN A 148 15.44 5.44 0.51
C ASN A 148 15.36 5.55 -1.04
N GLN A 149 15.50 4.45 -1.76
CA GLN A 149 15.60 4.35 -3.21
C GLN A 149 14.58 3.34 -3.70
N GLU A 150 14.01 3.57 -4.87
CA GLU A 150 13.22 2.55 -5.55
C GLU A 150 14.15 1.40 -5.92
N LEU A 151 14.09 0.28 -5.19
CA LEU A 151 14.60 -0.97 -5.73
C LEU A 151 13.83 -1.27 -7.01
N PRO A 152 14.53 -1.43 -8.15
CA PRO A 152 13.87 -1.80 -9.37
C PRO A 152 13.16 -3.15 -9.17
N TYR A 153 11.97 -3.29 -9.78
CA TYR A 153 11.28 -4.58 -9.92
C TYR A 153 12.12 -5.62 -10.68
N GLN A 154 13.17 -5.15 -11.35
CA GLN A 154 14.16 -5.95 -12.03
C GLN A 154 15.39 -6.12 -11.15
N ALA A 155 16.14 -7.21 -11.34
CA ALA A 155 17.30 -7.49 -10.51
C ALA A 155 18.27 -6.30 -10.41
N PRO A 156 18.81 -6.03 -9.20
CA PRO A 156 19.64 -4.86 -8.92
C PRO A 156 20.88 -4.84 -9.81
N SER A 157 21.29 -3.65 -10.27
CA SER A 157 22.61 -3.48 -10.91
C SER A 157 23.73 -3.76 -9.91
N ASP A 158 24.94 -4.06 -10.38
CA ASP A 158 26.10 -4.38 -9.51
C ASP A 158 26.38 -3.30 -8.46
N ARG A 159 26.14 -2.03 -8.80
CA ARG A 159 26.24 -0.92 -7.85
C ARG A 159 25.25 -1.08 -6.70
N HIS A 160 23.99 -1.40 -7.01
CA HIS A 160 22.98 -1.68 -5.99
C HIS A 160 23.37 -2.92 -5.18
N VAL A 161 23.89 -3.98 -5.80
CA VAL A 161 24.33 -5.19 -5.07
C VAL A 161 25.42 -4.86 -4.05
N LYS A 162 26.45 -4.10 -4.42
CA LYS A 162 27.49 -3.65 -3.47
C LYS A 162 26.91 -2.84 -2.32
N THR A 163 25.99 -1.92 -2.62
CA THR A 163 25.31 -1.11 -1.62
C THR A 163 24.41 -1.93 -0.70
N LEU A 164 23.70 -2.93 -1.23
CA LEU A 164 22.83 -3.83 -0.48
C LEU A 164 23.63 -4.78 0.43
N LEU A 165 24.79 -5.25 -0.04
CA LEU A 165 25.71 -6.07 0.77
C LEU A 165 26.32 -5.26 1.91
N GLY A 166 26.76 -4.03 1.64
CA GLY A 166 27.49 -3.21 2.61
C GLY A 166 28.91 -3.72 2.84
N THR A 167 29.55 -3.28 3.93
CA THR A 167 30.92 -3.65 4.26
C THR A 167 30.92 -5.06 4.85
N LYS A 168 31.53 -6.03 4.16
CA LYS A 168 31.57 -7.45 4.59
C LYS A 168 30.18 -8.08 4.81
N GLY A 169 29.13 -7.58 4.15
CA GLY A 169 27.77 -8.16 4.26
C GLY A 169 26.97 -7.68 5.48
N ASP A 170 27.46 -6.68 6.22
CA ASP A 170 26.82 -6.13 7.42
C ASP A 170 25.38 -5.67 7.18
N THR A 171 25.16 -4.96 6.08
CA THR A 171 23.89 -4.32 5.77
C THR A 171 22.82 -5.35 5.43
N LEU A 172 23.17 -6.36 4.63
CA LEU A 172 22.26 -7.47 4.35
C LEU A 172 21.89 -8.23 5.63
N ARG A 173 22.85 -8.41 6.55
CA ARG A 173 22.62 -9.09 7.83
C ARG A 173 21.68 -8.28 8.74
N GLU A 174 21.83 -6.97 8.81
CA GLU A 174 20.92 -6.07 9.53
C GLU A 174 19.50 -6.17 8.98
N ILE A 175 19.35 -6.08 7.65
CA ILE A 175 18.07 -6.18 6.95
C ILE A 175 17.42 -7.54 7.21
N GLY A 176 18.17 -8.63 7.05
CA GLY A 176 17.67 -9.99 7.32
C GLY A 176 17.27 -10.19 8.77
N THR A 177 18.02 -9.63 9.71
CA THR A 177 17.68 -9.73 11.14
C THR A 177 16.38 -8.98 11.46
N ALA A 178 16.20 -7.78 10.91
CA ALA A 178 14.98 -6.99 11.09
C ALA A 178 13.78 -7.67 10.42
N ALA A 179 13.93 -8.11 9.17
CA ALA A 179 12.87 -8.81 8.43
C ALA A 179 12.44 -10.10 9.13
N ARG A 180 13.39 -10.91 9.61
CA ARG A 180 13.09 -12.16 10.33
C ARG A 180 12.21 -11.91 11.57
N LYS A 181 12.50 -10.87 12.36
CA LYS A 181 11.68 -10.54 13.55
C LYS A 181 10.23 -10.23 13.18
N ASP A 182 10.03 -9.45 12.12
CA ASP A 182 8.69 -9.07 11.66
C ASP A 182 7.94 -10.26 11.05
N ILE A 183 8.64 -11.13 10.32
CA ILE A 183 8.07 -12.37 9.77
C ILE A 183 7.68 -13.34 10.91
N GLU A 184 8.53 -13.52 11.93
CA GLU A 184 8.21 -14.37 13.09
C GLU A 184 6.95 -13.86 13.82
N LYS A 185 6.83 -12.54 13.97
CA LYS A 185 5.64 -11.91 14.57
C LYS A 185 4.39 -12.10 13.70
N LEU A 186 4.53 -11.95 12.38
CA LEU A 186 3.42 -12.12 11.43
C LEU A 186 2.90 -13.56 11.44
N LEU A 187 3.80 -14.55 11.38
CA LEU A 187 3.47 -15.97 11.23
C LEU A 187 3.26 -16.69 12.57
N GLY A 188 3.60 -16.06 13.70
CA GLY A 188 3.44 -16.63 15.04
C GLY A 188 4.36 -17.83 15.32
N ARG A 189 5.44 -18.01 14.56
CA ARG A 189 6.38 -19.14 14.67
C ARG A 189 7.81 -18.71 14.38
N LYS A 190 8.78 -19.51 14.82
CA LYS A 190 10.21 -19.29 14.52
C LYS A 190 10.50 -19.55 13.04
N ILE A 191 11.37 -18.73 12.47
CA ILE A 191 11.71 -18.78 11.04
C ILE A 191 13.23 -18.69 10.87
N HIS A 192 13.78 -19.56 10.04
CA HIS A 192 15.13 -19.42 9.53
C HIS A 192 15.09 -18.65 8.20
N LEU A 193 15.58 -17.41 8.19
CA LEU A 193 15.62 -16.57 7.00
C LEU A 193 17.03 -16.53 6.40
N TYR A 194 17.17 -17.03 5.19
CA TYR A 194 18.39 -16.90 4.39
C TYR A 194 18.15 -15.90 3.26
N LEU A 195 18.99 -14.87 3.16
CA LEU A 195 18.92 -13.86 2.11
C LEU A 195 20.14 -13.98 1.19
N ASN A 196 19.90 -13.96 -0.11
CA ASN A 196 20.93 -13.90 -1.15
C ASN A 196 20.62 -12.75 -2.10
N ILE A 197 21.66 -12.03 -2.55
CA ILE A 197 21.54 -10.97 -3.54
C ILE A 197 22.27 -11.43 -4.80
N ARG A 198 21.58 -11.35 -5.94
CA ARG A 198 22.15 -11.61 -7.26
C ARG A 198 21.96 -10.38 -8.13
N SER A 199 22.98 -9.99 -8.89
CA SER A 199 22.81 -8.98 -9.93
C SER A 199 22.18 -9.62 -11.17
N ARG A 200 21.63 -8.77 -12.05
CA ARG A 200 21.07 -9.23 -13.32
C ARG A 200 22.12 -9.52 -14.39
N ASP A 201 23.42 -9.26 -14.16
CA ASP A 201 24.41 -9.35 -15.24
C ASP A 201 24.47 -10.78 -15.80
N PRO A 202 24.12 -11.00 -17.08
CA PRO A 202 23.98 -12.32 -17.69
C PRO A 202 25.31 -12.82 -18.26
N ARG A 203 26.42 -12.62 -17.55
CA ARG A 203 27.70 -13.24 -17.95
C ARG A 203 27.80 -14.67 -17.44
#